data_AF-A0A7V2HGG3-F1
#
_entry.id   AF-A0A7V2HGG3-F1
#
_cell.length_a   1.000
_cell.length_b   1.000
_cell.length_c   1.000
_cell.angle_alpha   90.00
_cell.angle_beta   90.00
_cell.angle_gamma   90.00
#
_symmetry.space_group_name_H-M   'P 1'
#
loop_
_entity.id
_entity.type
_entity.pdbx_description
1 polymer ?
#
loop_
_entity_poly.entity_id
_entity_poly.type
_entity_poly.pdbx_seq_one_letter_code
_entity_poly.pdbx_strand_id
1 'polypeptide(L)'
;MIRELWIWWRLRPLVNEFKELTKMKFSVNVAIQMLVLVAQGLNASIDLLPGRGKFWAMVSLSAVQGLTAVLAHFANPDGTPAQAPYIKK
;
A
#
# COMPACT_ATOMS: atom_id res chain seq x y z
N MET A 1 -9.58 -11.26 28.24
CA MET A 1 -10.30 -10.05 28.69
C MET A 1 -9.40 -8.83 28.96
N ILE A 2 -8.67 -8.73 30.08
CA ILE A 2 -7.92 -7.48 30.42
C ILE A 2 -6.82 -7.13 29.38
N ARG A 3 -6.14 -8.14 28.83
CA ARG A 3 -5.06 -7.95 27.83
C ARG A 3 -5.59 -7.46 26.48
N GLU A 4 -6.75 -7.93 26.06
CA GLU A 4 -7.40 -7.53 24.80
C GLU A 4 -7.91 -6.09 24.87
N LEU A 5 -8.46 -5.69 26.03
CA LEU A 5 -8.89 -4.31 26.30
C LEU A 5 -7.71 -3.33 26.22
N TRP A 6 -6.53 -3.73 26.68
CA TRP A 6 -5.32 -2.89 26.63
C TRP A 6 -4.77 -2.74 25.21
N ILE A 7 -4.75 -3.84 24.44
CA ILE A 7 -4.41 -3.82 23.01
C ILE A 7 -5.40 -2.94 22.24
N TRP A 8 -6.69 -3.04 22.54
CA TRP A 8 -7.73 -2.25 21.90
C TRP A 8 -7.56 -0.74 22.20
N TRP A 9 -7.21 -0.37 23.44
CA TRP A 9 -6.90 1.01 23.80
C TRP A 9 -5.68 1.57 23.06
N ARG A 10 -4.64 0.75 22.87
CA ARG A 10 -3.42 1.13 22.13
C ARG A 10 -3.64 1.23 20.62
N LEU A 11 -4.55 0.42 20.08
CA LEU A 11 -4.94 0.46 18.66
C LEU A 11 -5.98 1.54 18.36
N ARG A 12 -6.73 1.99 19.36
CA ARG A 12 -7.75 3.05 19.22
C ARG A 12 -7.27 4.33 18.51
N PRO A 13 -6.10 4.90 18.84
CA PRO A 13 -5.58 6.05 18.10
C PRO A 13 -5.29 5.71 16.64
N LEU A 14 -4.69 4.54 16.36
CA LEU A 14 -4.43 4.09 14.99
C LEU A 14 -5.73 3.92 14.21
N VAL A 15 -6.75 3.29 14.79
CA VAL A 15 -8.08 3.12 14.16
C VAL A 15 -8.73 4.47 13.85
N ASN A 16 -8.58 5.46 14.74
CA ASN A 16 -9.09 6.80 14.50
C ASN A 16 -8.32 7.51 13.38
N GLU A 17 -6.99 7.40 13.33
CA GLU A 17 -6.19 7.94 12.22
C GLU A 17 -6.50 7.24 10.89
N PHE A 18 -6.69 5.93 10.88
CA PHE A 18 -7.19 5.20 9.69
C PHE A 18 -8.55 5.71 9.24
N LYS A 19 -9.44 6.05 10.19
CA LYS A 19 -10.74 6.64 9.88
C LYS A 19 -10.62 8.07 9.33
N GLU A 20 -9.63 8.84 9.75
CA GLU A 20 -9.33 10.14 9.13
C GLU A 20 -8.70 10.00 7.74
N LEU A 21 -7.82 9.01 7.54
CA LEU A 21 -7.27 8.67 6.22
C LEU A 21 -8.38 8.25 5.23
N THR A 22 -9.43 7.58 5.70
CA THR A 22 -10.60 7.26 4.84
C THR A 22 -11.44 8.48 4.45
N LYS A 23 -11.27 9.62 5.14
CA LYS A 23 -11.92 10.90 4.81
C LYS A 23 -11.06 11.81 3.93
N MET A 24 -9.75 11.54 3.81
CA MET A 24 -8.89 12.26 2.87
C MET A 24 -9.27 11.89 1.44
N LYS A 25 -9.16 12.84 0.49
CA LYS A 25 -9.28 12.52 -0.94
C LYS A 25 -8.21 11.47 -1.24
N PHE A 26 -8.64 10.23 -1.47
CA PHE A 26 -7.74 9.11 -1.71
C PHE A 26 -6.90 9.40 -2.95
N SER A 27 -5.68 9.88 -2.75
CA SER A 27 -4.79 10.25 -3.84
C SER A 27 -4.21 8.99 -4.44
N VAL A 28 -4.13 8.93 -5.77
CA VAL A 28 -3.50 7.81 -6.49
C VAL A 28 -2.07 7.57 -6.00
N ASN A 29 -1.38 8.62 -5.54
CA ASN A 29 -0.07 8.51 -4.93
C ASN A 29 -0.07 7.74 -3.60
N VAL A 30 -1.09 7.92 -2.75
CA VAL A 30 -1.23 7.14 -1.51
C VAL A 30 -1.48 5.67 -1.86
N ALA A 31 -2.30 5.39 -2.88
CA ALA A 31 -2.54 4.04 -3.35
C ALA A 31 -1.24 3.38 -3.87
N ILE A 32 -0.45 4.10 -4.67
CA ILE A 32 0.85 3.67 -5.18
C ILE A 32 1.81 3.39 -4.01
N GLN A 33 1.90 4.28 -3.03
CA GLN A 33 2.78 4.09 -1.86
C GLN A 33 2.39 2.87 -1.03
N MET A 34 1.08 2.62 -0.85
CA MET A 34 0.61 1.42 -0.15
C MET A 34 0.93 0.14 -0.93
N LEU A 35 0.79 0.15 -2.26
CA LEU A 35 1.18 -0.98 -3.11
C LEU A 35 2.69 -1.23 -3.08
N VAL A 36 3.50 -0.17 -3.08
CA VAL A 36 4.96 -0.25 -2.92
C VAL A 36 5.33 -0.87 -1.57
N LEU A 37 4.65 -0.49 -0.49
CA LEU A 37 4.87 -1.07 0.84
C LEU A 37 4.54 -2.57 0.86
N VAL A 38 3.43 -2.97 0.24
CA VAL A 38 3.05 -4.38 0.10
C VAL A 38 4.10 -5.14 -0.74
N ALA A 39 4.56 -4.55 -1.84
CA ALA A 39 5.61 -5.14 -2.67
C ALA A 39 6.92 -5.32 -1.88
N GLN A 40 7.33 -4.34 -1.07
CA GLN A 40 8.50 -4.47 -0.21
C GLN A 40 8.33 -5.57 0.85
N GLY A 41 7.16 -5.64 1.51
CA GLY A 41 6.87 -6.67 2.49
C GLY A 41 6.89 -8.08 1.89
N LEU A 42 6.32 -8.24 0.69
CA LEU A 42 6.41 -9.49 -0.07
C LEU A 42 7.87 -9.81 -0.42
N ASN A 43 8.60 -8.86 -1.01
CA ASN A 43 9.98 -9.08 -1.42
C ASN A 43 10.90 -9.46 -0.25
N ALA A 44 10.73 -8.84 0.93
CA ALA A 44 11.51 -9.13 2.13
C ALA A 44 11.17 -10.50 2.77
N SER A 45 9.97 -11.04 2.51
CA SER A 45 9.51 -12.30 3.10
C SER A 45 9.58 -13.51 2.15
N ILE A 46 9.83 -13.29 0.86
CA ILE A 46 9.92 -14.34 -0.17
C ILE A 46 10.95 -15.42 0.17
N ASP A 47 12.08 -15.04 0.77
CA ASP A 47 13.15 -15.99 1.12
C ASP A 47 12.84 -16.84 2.36
N LEU A 48 11.77 -16.51 3.10
CA LEU A 48 11.30 -17.30 4.23
C LEU A 48 10.30 -18.40 3.81
N LEU A 49 9.89 -18.43 2.55
CA LEU A 49 8.85 -19.35 2.06
C LEU A 49 9.42 -20.63 1.44
N PRO A 50 8.75 -21.79 1.62
CA PRO A 50 9.11 -23.02 0.92
C PRO A 50 8.89 -22.87 -0.60
N GLY A 51 9.55 -23.67 -1.42
CA GLY A 51 9.65 -23.45 -2.88
C GLY A 51 8.33 -23.17 -3.63
N ARG A 52 7.23 -23.87 -3.28
CA ARG A 52 5.90 -23.57 -3.86
C ARG A 52 5.34 -22.22 -3.39
N GLY A 53 5.54 -21.85 -2.13
CA GLY A 53 5.18 -20.55 -1.59
C GLY A 53 5.99 -19.42 -2.20
N LYS A 54 7.29 -19.65 -2.46
CA LYS A 54 8.18 -18.70 -3.15
C LYS A 54 7.66 -18.35 -4.54
N PHE A 55 7.22 -19.35 -5.31
CA PHE A 55 6.61 -19.14 -6.64
C PHE A 55 5.39 -18.21 -6.57
N TRP A 56 4.41 -18.53 -5.72
CA TRP A 56 3.19 -17.72 -5.60
C TRP A 56 3.44 -16.32 -5.03
N ALA A 57 4.42 -16.17 -4.14
CA ALA A 57 4.83 -14.87 -3.62
C ALA A 57 5.49 -14.01 -4.72
N MET A 58 6.32 -14.60 -5.59
CA MET A 58 6.86 -13.90 -6.77
C MET A 58 5.76 -13.50 -7.77
N VAL A 59 4.81 -14.39 -8.05
CA VAL A 59 3.65 -14.07 -8.93
C VAL A 59 2.84 -12.90 -8.34
N SER A 60 2.56 -12.94 -7.04
CA SER A 60 1.86 -11.88 -6.33
C SER A 60 2.64 -10.56 -6.37
N LEU A 61 3.96 -10.62 -6.15
CA LEU A 61 4.84 -9.46 -6.23
C LEU A 61 4.80 -8.82 -7.63
N SER A 62 4.91 -9.63 -8.69
CA SER A 62 4.84 -9.14 -10.07
C SER A 62 3.48 -8.49 -10.38
N ALA A 63 2.37 -9.06 -9.89
CA ALA A 63 1.05 -8.48 -10.05
C ALA A 63 0.92 -7.11 -9.36
N VAL A 64 1.40 -6.99 -8.11
CA VAL A 64 1.40 -5.73 -7.35
C VAL A 64 2.26 -4.67 -8.05
N GLN A 65 3.45 -5.05 -8.51
CA GLN A 65 4.35 -4.15 -9.24
C GLN A 65 3.74 -3.69 -10.58
N GLY A 66 3.12 -4.61 -11.34
CA GLY A 66 2.44 -4.29 -12.59
C GLY A 66 1.27 -3.32 -12.39
N LEU A 67 0.43 -3.56 -11.38
CA LEU A 67 -0.66 -2.65 -11.02
C LEU A 67 -0.13 -1.27 -10.62
N THR A 68 0.93 -1.23 -9.82
CA THR A 68 1.58 0.02 -9.39
C THR A 68 2.10 0.81 -10.60
N ALA A 69 2.74 0.13 -11.56
CA ALA A 69 3.26 0.76 -12.77
C ALA A 69 2.15 1.32 -13.65
N VAL A 70 1.02 0.61 -13.82
CA VAL A 70 -0.14 1.11 -14.57
C VAL A 70 -0.72 2.35 -13.91
N LEU A 71 -0.91 2.33 -12.59
CA LEU A 71 -1.42 3.48 -11.85
C LEU A 71 -0.48 4.69 -11.95
N ALA A 72 0.82 4.46 -11.82
CA ALA A 72 1.84 5.51 -11.96
C ALA A 72 1.97 6.05 -13.39
N HIS A 73 1.66 5.23 -14.41
CA HIS A 73 1.70 5.66 -15.80
C HIS A 73 0.57 6.63 -16.15
N PHE A 74 -0.63 6.44 -15.57
CA PHE A 74 -1.81 7.23 -15.91
C PHE A 74 -2.10 8.37 -14.94
N ALA A 75 -1.44 8.43 -13.78
CA ALA A 75 -1.68 9.44 -12.77
C ALA A 75 -0.40 10.11 -12.28
N ASN A 76 -0.45 11.43 -12.15
CA ASN A 76 0.57 12.22 -11.48
C ASN A 76 0.52 12.03 -9.94
N PRO A 77 1.57 12.42 -9.22
CA PRO A 77 1.63 12.32 -7.75
C PRO A 77 0.52 13.09 -7.00
N ASP A 78 -0.11 14.07 -7.65
CA ASP A 78 -1.26 14.83 -7.12
C ASP A 78 -2.62 14.22 -7.49
N GLY A 79 -2.64 13.12 -8.24
CA GLY A 79 -3.86 12.44 -8.72
C GLY A 79 -4.45 13.04 -10.00
N THR A 80 -3.79 14.02 -10.62
CA THR A 80 -4.18 14.49 -11.96
C THR A 80 -3.82 13.47 -13.03
N PRO A 81 -4.52 13.43 -14.18
CA PRO A 81 -4.12 12.55 -15.28
C PRO A 81 -2.68 12.86 -15.72
N ALA A 82 -1.88 11.84 -16.02
CA ALA A 82 -0.49 11.98 -16.46
C ALA A 82 -0.33 12.79 -17.78
N GLN A 83 -1.44 13.04 -18.48
CA GLN A 83 -1.51 13.92 -19.66
C GLN A 83 -1.32 15.40 -19.29
N ALA A 84 -1.65 15.79 -18.05
CA ALA A 84 -1.41 17.13 -17.53
C ALA A 84 0.02 17.19 -16.96
N PRO A 85 0.79 18.27 -17.22
CA PRO A 85 2.08 18.45 -16.59
C PRO A 85 1.93 18.58 -15.07
N TYR A 86 2.68 17.77 -14.33
CA TYR A 86 2.72 17.85 -12.87
C TYR A 86 3.39 19.17 -12.44
N ILE A 87 2.64 20.02 -11.74
CA ILE A 87 3.13 21.29 -11.20
C ILE A 87 3.44 21.10 -9.71
N LYS A 88 4.72 21.07 -9.34
CA LYS A 88 5.13 21.16 -7.94
C LYS A 88 4.79 22.57 -7.43
N LYS A 89 3.78 22.68 -6.58
CA LYS A 89 3.56 23.88 -5.75
C LYS A 89 4.34 23.79 -4.45
#